data_AF-S2EXL2-F1
#
_entry.id   AF-S2EXL2-F1
#
_cell.length_a   1.000
_cell.length_b   1.000
_cell.length_c   1.000
_cell.angle_alpha   90.00
_cell.angle_beta   90.00
_cell.angle_gamma   90.00
#
_symmetry.space_group_name_H-M   'P 1'
#
loop_
_entity.id
_entity.type
_entity.pdbx_description
1 polymer ?
#
loop_
_entity_poly.entity_id
_entity_poly.type
_entity_poly.pdbx_seq_one_letter_code
_entity_poly.pdbx_strand_id
1 'polypeptide(L)' 'MKPPASLRIAEQRIRRLEAENSRLEHENARLLERFMRWQYNAHKFNVSVEKLDAPLPFVDRDSSEAKS' A
#
# COMPACT_ATOMS: atom_id res chain seq x y z
N MET A 1 -16.53 -21.93 -34.62
CA MET A 1 -15.71 -22.86 -33.81
C MET A 1 -15.54 -22.21 -32.43
N LYS A 2 -15.95 -22.86 -31.34
CA LYS A 2 -15.79 -22.29 -29.98
C LYS A 2 -14.30 -22.35 -29.59
N PRO A 3 -13.73 -21.28 -29.01
CA PRO A 3 -12.34 -21.31 -28.59
C PRO A 3 -12.11 -22.39 -27.52
N PRO A 4 -10.92 -23.04 -27.50
CA PRO A 4 -10.62 -24.08 -26.54
C PRO A 4 -10.68 -23.54 -25.10
N ALA A 5 -11.09 -24.38 -24.16
CA ALA A 5 -11.32 -23.99 -22.77
C ALA A 5 -10.09 -23.34 -22.10
N SER A 6 -8.89 -23.76 -22.48
CA SER A 6 -7.62 -23.18 -22.04
C SER A 6 -7.47 -21.71 -22.43
N LEU A 7 -7.89 -21.34 -23.64
CA LEU A 7 -7.83 -19.97 -24.14
C LEU A 7 -8.79 -19.06 -23.35
N ARG A 8 -9.99 -19.55 -23.06
CA ARG A 8 -10.97 -18.82 -22.24
C ARG A 8 -10.47 -18.60 -20.80
N ILE A 9 -9.83 -19.60 -20.20
CA ILE A 9 -9.24 -19.48 -18.85
C ILE A 9 -8.09 -18.47 -18.87
N ALA A 10 -7.22 -18.52 -19.88
CA ALA A 10 -6.14 -17.56 -20.04
C ALA A 10 -6.67 -16.12 -20.18
N GLU A 11 -7.70 -15.90 -21.00
CA GLU A 11 -8.35 -14.60 -21.17
C GLU A 11 -8.92 -14.08 -19.85
N GLN A 12 -9.61 -14.92 -19.07
CA GLN A 12 -10.13 -14.54 -17.76
C GLN A 12 -9.03 -14.15 -16.79
N ARG A 13 -7.90 -14.87 -16.80
CA ARG A 13 -6.74 -14.55 -15.97
C ARG A 13 -6.11 -13.21 -16.36
N ILE A 14 -5.97 -12.96 -17.67
CA ILE A 14 -5.44 -11.70 -18.20
C ILE A 14 -6.33 -10.54 -17.73
N ARG A 15 -7.64 -10.60 -17.96
CA ARG A 15 -8.57 -9.55 -17.54
C ARG A 15 -8.51 -9.26 -16.04
N ARG A 16 -8.39 -10.31 -15.21
CA ARG A 16 -8.25 -10.15 -13.76
C ARG A 16 -6.94 -9.44 -13.40
N LEU A 17 -5.83 -9.85 -14.02
CA LEU A 17 -4.52 -9.25 -13.77
C LEU A 17 -4.46 -7.79 -14.24
N GLU A 18 -5.06 -7.47 -15.38
CA GLU A 18 -5.17 -6.09 -15.88
C GLU A 18 -5.98 -5.20 -14.93
N ALA A 19 -7.13 -5.70 -14.46
CA ALA A 19 -7.94 -4.96 -13.49
C ALA A 19 -7.21 -4.73 -12.16
N GLU A 20 -6.52 -5.76 -11.66
CA GLU A 20 -5.72 -5.65 -10.44
C GLU A 20 -4.54 -4.70 -10.61
N ASN A 21 -3.84 -4.78 -11.74
CA ASN A 21 -2.72 -3.89 -12.01
C ASN A 21 -3.18 -2.42 -12.09
N SER A 22 -4.28 -2.17 -12.80
CA SER A 22 -4.87 -0.83 -12.86
C SER A 22 -5.25 -0.32 -11.45
N ARG A 23 -5.87 -1.15 -10.61
CA ARG A 23 -6.20 -0.78 -9.22
C ARG A 23 -4.94 -0.44 -8.42
N LEU A 24 -3.90 -1.26 -8.50
CA LEU A 24 -2.63 -1.06 -7.81
C LEU A 24 -1.90 0.22 -8.28
N GLU A 25 -1.93 0.52 -9.58
CA GLU A 25 -1.36 1.75 -10.14
C GLU A 25 -2.04 3.00 -9.54
N HIS A 26 -3.38 3.00 -9.46
CA HIS A 26 -4.13 4.10 -8.86
C HIS A 26 -3.85 4.25 -7.35
N GLU A 27 -3.76 3.13 -6.63
CA GLU A 27 -3.42 3.15 -5.21
C GLU A 27 -2.00 3.66 -4.97
N ASN A 28 -1.04 3.22 -5.79
CA ASN A 28 0.33 3.67 -5.72
C ASN A 28 0.45 5.18 -6.01
N ALA A 29 -0.23 5.67 -7.04
CA ALA A 29 -0.26 7.11 -7.35
C ALA A 29 -0.78 7.94 -6.16
N ARG A 30 -1.87 7.49 -5.52
CA ARG A 30 -2.40 8.13 -4.30
C ARG A 30 -1.44 8.08 -3.11
N LEU A 31 -0.72 6.97 -2.94
CA LEU A 31 0.29 6.84 -1.88
C LEU A 31 1.47 7.78 -2.14
N LEU A 32 1.93 7.90 -3.38
CA LEU A 32 2.98 8.84 -3.78
C LEU A 32 2.56 10.31 -3.54
N GLU A 33 1.32 10.69 -3.87
CA GLU A 33 0.81 12.02 -3.54
C GLU A 33 0.78 12.30 -2.03
N ARG A 34 0.39 11.31 -1.23
CA ARG A 34 0.44 11.43 0.25
C ARG A 34 1.87 11.55 0.73
N PHE A 35 2.79 10.75 0.18
CA PHE A 35 4.20 10.78 0.53
C PHE A 35 4.83 12.14 0.23
N MET A 36 4.53 12.76 -0.92
CA MET A 36 4.99 14.11 -1.24
C MET A 36 4.47 15.15 -0.24
N ARG A 37 3.17 15.10 0.12
CA ARG A 37 2.60 15.99 1.14
C ARG A 37 3.28 15.83 2.50
N TRP A 38 3.57 14.60 2.89
CA TRP A 38 4.27 14.33 4.15
C TRP A 38 5.71 14.82 4.13
N GLN A 39 6.45 14.63 3.05
CA GLN A 39 7.79 15.18 2.91
C GLN A 39 7.81 16.71 2.99
N TYR A 40 6.89 17.38 2.29
CA TYR A 40 6.75 18.84 2.39
C TYR A 40 6.48 19.29 3.83
N ASN A 41 5.54 18.64 4.51
CA ASN A 41 5.20 18.97 5.89
C ASN A 41 6.36 18.66 6.84
N ALA A 42 7.09 17.56 6.64
CA ALA A 42 8.26 17.23 7.44
C ALA A 42 9.32 18.33 7.34
N HIS A 43 9.62 18.79 6.12
CA HIS A 43 10.51 19.93 5.91
C HIS A 43 9.98 21.20 6.59
N LYS A 44 8.70 21.54 6.39
CA LYS A 44 8.05 22.72 7.00
C LYS A 44 8.11 22.72 8.54
N PHE A 45 8.06 21.54 9.16
CA PHE A 45 8.06 21.37 10.61
C PHE A 45 9.39 20.85 11.17
N ASN A 46 10.49 20.95 10.41
CA ASN A 46 11.83 20.52 10.83
C ASN A 46 11.90 19.08 11.36
N VAL A 47 11.09 18.18 10.78
CA VAL A 47 11.17 16.74 11.05
C VAL A 47 12.28 16.15 10.18
N SER A 48 13.26 15.51 10.81
CA SER A 48 14.41 14.93 10.11
C SER A 48 14.06 13.58 9.47
N VAL A 49 14.83 13.18 8.46
CA VAL A 49 14.62 11.90 7.76
C VAL A 49 14.81 10.72 8.71
N GLU A 50 15.77 10.79 9.63
CA GLU A 50 16.02 9.74 10.62
C GLU A 50 14.80 9.52 11.54
N LYS A 51 14.03 10.58 11.82
CA LYS A 51 12.78 10.47 12.59
C LYS A 51 11.65 9.86 11.76
N LEU A 52 11.62 10.09 10.45
CA LEU A 52 10.63 9.52 9.54
C LEU A 52 10.88 8.03 9.29
N ASP A 53 12.16 7.64 9.18
CA ASP A 53 12.59 6.25 8.93
C ASP A 53 12.69 5.42 10.21
N ALA A 54 12.46 6.02 11.38
CA ALA A 54 12.47 5.32 12.65
C ALA A 54 11.43 4.18 12.64
N PRO A 55 11.78 3.00 13.18
CA PRO A 55 10.83 1.91 13.28
C PRO A 55 9.63 2.33 14.13
N LEU A 56 8.47 1.75 13.84
CA LEU A 56 7.30 1.93 14.69
C LEU A 56 7.64 1.43 16.11
N PRO A 57 7.21 2.16 17.17
CA PRO A 57 7.46 1.72 18.53
C PRO A 57 6.87 0.33 18.75
N PHE A 58 7.61 -0.52 19.44
CA PHE A 58 7.12 -1.81 19.88
C PHE A 58 5.95 -1.56 20.86
N VAL A 59 4.75 -2.00 20.49
CA VAL A 59 3.58 -1.95 21.38
C VAL A 59 3.41 -3.33 21.99
N ASP A 60 3.75 -3.46 23.27
CA ASP A 60 3.43 -4.64 24.05
C ASP A 60 1.93 -4.61 24.40
N ARG A 61 1.13 -5.31 23.58
CA ARG A 61 -0.34 -5.34 23.69
C ARG A 61 -0.85 -6.19 24.85
N ASP A 62 0.02 -6.92 25.56
CA ASP A 62 -0.37 -7.74 26.71
C ASP A 62 -0.35 -6.97 28.03
N SER A 63 0.16 -5.74 28.04
CA SER A 63 0.29 -4.93 29.27
C SER A 63 -0.97 -4.15 29.66
N SER A 64 -2.00 -4.11 28.82
CA SER A 64 -3.23 -3.33 29.06
C SER A 64 -4.34 -4.04 29.86
N GLU A 65 -4.19 -5.32 30.25
CA GLU A 65 -5.20 -6.02 31.07
C GLU A 65 -4.87 -6.13 32.57
N ALA A 66 -3.71 -5.65 33.04
CA ALA A 66 -3.28 -5.84 34.42
C ALA A 66 -3.52 -4.66 35.39
N LYS A 67 -4.33 -3.64 35.01
CA LYS A 67 -4.78 -2.60 35.95
C LYS A 67 -6.19 -2.10 35.62
N SER A 68 -7.20 -2.76 36.17
CA SER A 68 -8.47 -2.14 36.59
C SER A 68 -9.08 -2.98 37.71
#